data_AF-A0A969P347-F1
#
_entry.id   AF-A0A969P347-F1
#
_cell.length_a   1.000
_cell.length_b   1.000
_cell.length_c   1.000
_cell.angle_alpha   90.00
_cell.angle_beta   90.00
_cell.angle_gamma   90.00
#
_symmetry.space_group_name_H-M   'P 1'
#
loop_
_entity.id
_entity.type
_entity.pdbx_description
1 polymer ?
#
loop_
_entity_poly.entity_id
_entity_poly.type
_entity_poly.pdbx_seq_one_letter_code
_entity_poly.pdbx_strand_id
1 'polypeptide(L)'
;MKYGYYPGCSLEHNAISYHESTMAIAPRLGIQFQEIDDWNCCGATEFIAVKLLPAYALVSRNLAMASRQPDNGKQLVAPCSACYLNLSKVDQYMVDSPELAAQVNASLAAGGLNYTPGDIRVRHLLDVIAQDVGYEKVAEQIRRPLTGLRVAPYYGCVVVRPGFQQQVDDYEYPTSMDLLMQTIGATVIDFPMKTHCCGGHMTQISQEVAFELIRRLLKNASDYEADVIVTLCPMCQLNWMPTRTM
;
A
#
# COMPACT_ATOMS: atom_id res chain seq x y z
N MET A 1 10.12 1.88 -17.22
CA MET A 1 10.72 1.11 -16.11
C MET A 1 9.83 -0.08 -15.83
N LYS A 2 10.42 -1.26 -15.60
CA LYS A 2 9.68 -2.51 -15.38
C LYS A 2 9.81 -2.92 -13.91
N TYR A 3 8.68 -3.22 -13.27
CA TYR A 3 8.60 -3.59 -11.86
C TYR A 3 7.83 -4.90 -11.70
N GLY A 4 8.19 -5.67 -10.67
CA GLY A 4 7.30 -6.70 -10.16
C GLY A 4 6.06 -6.05 -9.57
N TYR A 5 4.92 -6.72 -9.66
CA TYR A 5 3.64 -6.19 -9.22
C TYR A 5 2.90 -7.22 -8.36
N TYR A 6 2.44 -6.78 -7.21
CA TYR A 6 1.64 -7.57 -6.29
C TYR A 6 0.32 -6.84 -6.03
N PRO A 7 -0.79 -7.22 -6.70
CA PRO A 7 -2.08 -6.60 -6.46
C PRO A 7 -2.60 -6.93 -5.07
N GLY A 8 -2.39 -8.17 -4.63
CA GLY A 8 -3.00 -8.69 -3.41
C GLY A 8 -4.52 -8.85 -3.54
N CYS A 9 -5.14 -9.47 -2.54
CA CYS A 9 -6.54 -9.88 -2.61
C CYS A 9 -7.54 -8.73 -2.80
N SER A 10 -7.28 -7.56 -2.20
CA SER A 10 -8.23 -6.45 -2.26
C SER A 10 -8.35 -5.88 -3.68
N LEU A 11 -7.25 -5.77 -4.42
CA LEU A 11 -7.24 -5.17 -5.75
C LEU A 11 -7.89 -6.05 -6.81
N GLU A 12 -7.97 -7.37 -6.59
CA GLU A 12 -8.70 -8.28 -7.48
C GLU A 12 -10.21 -8.35 -7.21
N HIS A 13 -10.67 -7.90 -6.04
CA HIS A 13 -12.05 -8.09 -5.60
C HIS A 13 -12.71 -6.80 -5.12
N ASN A 14 -12.41 -6.38 -3.90
CA ASN A 14 -13.15 -5.30 -3.24
C ASN A 14 -12.73 -3.89 -3.70
N ALA A 15 -11.58 -3.77 -4.36
CA ALA A 15 -11.01 -2.52 -4.87
C ALA A 15 -10.51 -2.66 -6.31
N ILE A 16 -11.26 -3.38 -7.16
CA ILE A 16 -10.96 -3.56 -8.60
C ILE A 16 -10.72 -2.23 -9.31
N SER A 17 -11.52 -1.21 -9.00
CA SER A 17 -11.35 0.13 -9.58
C SER A 17 -9.97 0.73 -9.31
N TYR A 18 -9.33 0.41 -8.18
CA TYR A 18 -7.97 0.86 -7.90
C TYR A 18 -6.94 0.12 -8.76
N HIS A 19 -7.12 -1.18 -8.97
CA HIS A 19 -6.28 -1.97 -9.86
C HIS A 19 -6.39 -1.51 -11.31
N GLU A 20 -7.61 -1.39 -11.83
CA GLU A 20 -7.89 -0.94 -13.20
C GLU A 20 -7.31 0.46 -13.45
N SER A 21 -7.51 1.39 -12.50
CA SER A 21 -6.94 2.74 -12.60
C SER A 21 -5.42 2.70 -12.61
N THR A 22 -4.80 1.87 -11.76
CA THR A 22 -3.34 1.68 -11.72
C THR A 22 -2.80 1.15 -13.05
N MET A 23 -3.44 0.13 -13.63
CA MET A 23 -3.04 -0.45 -14.91
C MET A 23 -3.27 0.52 -16.08
N ALA A 24 -4.32 1.34 -16.04
CA ALA A 24 -4.60 2.33 -17.07
C ALA A 24 -3.57 3.47 -17.09
N ILE A 25 -3.08 3.93 -15.93
CA ILE A 25 -2.10 5.03 -15.86
C ILE A 25 -0.66 4.55 -16.07
N ALA A 26 -0.34 3.30 -15.73
CA ALA A 26 1.04 2.82 -15.74
C ALA A 26 1.77 3.03 -17.10
N PRO A 27 1.20 2.66 -18.26
CA PRO A 27 1.86 2.89 -19.55
C PRO A 27 2.07 4.38 -19.87
N ARG A 28 1.16 5.25 -19.42
CA ARG A 28 1.27 6.71 -19.62
C ARG A 28 2.42 7.31 -18.83
N LEU A 29 2.71 6.73 -17.67
CA LEU A 29 3.84 7.12 -16.82
C LEU A 29 5.14 6.37 -17.16
N GLY A 30 5.14 5.56 -18.23
CA GLY A 30 6.30 4.76 -18.63
C GLY A 30 6.61 3.60 -17.68
N ILE A 31 5.62 3.16 -16.89
CA ILE A 31 5.71 2.03 -15.97
C ILE A 31 5.16 0.78 -16.66
N GLN A 32 5.88 -0.34 -16.50
CA GLN A 32 5.41 -1.66 -16.88
C GLN A 32 5.37 -2.54 -15.64
N PHE A 33 4.22 -3.15 -15.38
CA PHE A 33 4.03 -4.06 -14.27
C PHE A 33 4.07 -5.50 -14.75
N GLN A 34 4.82 -6.33 -14.04
CA GLN A 34 4.82 -7.77 -14.19
C GLN A 34 4.27 -8.39 -12.91
N GLU A 35 3.04 -8.88 -12.98
CA GLU A 35 2.41 -9.51 -11.83
C GLU A 35 3.16 -10.80 -11.41
N ILE A 36 3.24 -11.04 -10.10
CA ILE A 36 3.76 -12.29 -9.55
C ILE A 36 2.83 -13.44 -9.97
N ASP A 37 3.36 -14.50 -10.54
CA ASP A 37 2.55 -15.69 -10.83
C ASP A 37 2.25 -16.47 -9.54
N ASP A 38 1.02 -16.94 -9.37
CA ASP A 38 0.57 -17.74 -8.23
C ASP A 38 0.85 -17.11 -6.84
N TRP A 39 0.64 -15.80 -6.71
CA TRP A 39 0.78 -15.11 -5.42
C TRP A 39 -0.29 -15.53 -4.40
N ASN A 40 0.02 -15.44 -3.10
CA ASN A 40 -0.96 -15.65 -2.02
C ASN A 40 -1.20 -14.39 -1.19
N CYS A 41 -2.31 -14.33 -0.45
CA CYS A 41 -2.61 -13.19 0.42
C CYS A 41 -1.48 -12.90 1.43
N CYS A 42 -1.24 -11.62 1.71
CA CYS A 42 -0.21 -11.16 2.66
C CYS A 42 -0.64 -11.28 4.13
N GLY A 43 -1.86 -11.77 4.39
CA GLY A 43 -2.42 -11.95 5.73
C GLY A 43 -2.93 -10.68 6.41
N ALA A 44 -2.90 -9.54 5.71
CA ALA A 44 -3.31 -8.23 6.22
C ALA A 44 -2.69 -7.94 7.61
N THR A 45 -3.40 -7.27 8.51
CA THR A 45 -2.88 -6.97 9.86
C THR A 45 -3.12 -8.10 10.86
N GLU A 46 -4.01 -9.03 10.53
CA GLU A 46 -4.62 -9.99 11.44
C GLU A 46 -3.77 -11.25 11.60
N PHE A 47 -3.29 -11.82 10.48
CA PHE A 47 -2.69 -13.16 10.55
C PHE A 47 -1.39 -13.20 11.36
N ILE A 48 -0.59 -12.12 11.26
CA ILE A 48 0.65 -11.95 12.01
C ILE A 48 0.40 -11.94 13.53
N ALA A 49 -0.74 -11.40 13.98
CA ALA A 49 -1.10 -11.36 15.39
C ALA A 49 -1.50 -12.74 15.95
N VAL A 50 -1.94 -13.67 15.08
CA VAL A 50 -2.38 -15.02 15.48
C VAL A 50 -1.23 -16.01 15.47
N LYS A 51 -0.46 -16.08 14.37
CA LYS A 51 0.68 -17.01 14.21
C LYS A 51 1.80 -16.38 13.37
N LEU A 52 2.86 -15.95 14.04
CA LEU A 52 3.99 -15.25 13.41
C LEU A 52 4.69 -16.05 12.30
N LEU A 53 5.22 -17.23 12.61
CA LEU A 53 6.05 -17.99 11.66
C LEU A 53 5.29 -18.37 10.37
N PRO A 54 4.06 -18.92 10.42
CA PRO A 54 3.25 -19.16 9.22
C PRO A 54 2.95 -17.89 8.43
N ALA A 55 2.64 -16.77 9.11
CA ALA A 55 2.38 -15.50 8.45
C ALA A 55 3.62 -14.99 7.70
N TYR A 56 4.80 -15.07 8.33
CA TYR A 56 6.05 -14.69 7.70
C TYR A 56 6.40 -15.63 6.55
N ALA A 57 6.18 -16.94 6.67
CA ALA A 57 6.39 -17.89 5.57
C ALA A 57 5.49 -17.58 4.35
N LEU A 58 4.21 -17.27 4.55
CA LEU A 58 3.30 -16.90 3.46
C LEU A 58 3.70 -15.58 2.78
N VAL A 59 4.15 -14.59 3.54
CA VAL A 59 4.63 -13.32 2.96
C VAL A 59 5.95 -13.54 2.21
N SER A 60 6.89 -14.30 2.79
CA SER A 60 8.16 -14.61 2.15
C SER A 60 8.02 -15.49 0.92
N ARG A 61 6.95 -16.27 0.79
CA ARG A 61 6.63 -16.99 -0.45
C ARG A 61 6.47 -16.01 -1.62
N ASN A 62 5.73 -14.91 -1.43
CA ASN A 62 5.59 -13.87 -2.46
C ASN A 62 6.92 -13.19 -2.76
N LEU A 63 7.74 -12.89 -1.74
CA LEU A 63 9.08 -12.32 -1.92
C LEU A 63 10.00 -13.27 -2.71
N ALA A 64 9.97 -14.58 -2.41
CA ALA A 64 10.73 -15.61 -3.12
C ALA A 64 10.33 -15.71 -4.59
N MET A 65 9.02 -15.68 -4.88
CA MET A 65 8.52 -15.73 -6.25
C MET A 65 8.91 -14.46 -7.01
N ALA A 66 8.70 -13.28 -6.42
CA ALA A 66 9.12 -12.02 -7.01
C ALA A 66 10.63 -11.98 -7.26
N SER A 67 11.46 -12.43 -6.32
CA SER A 67 12.92 -12.51 -6.47
C SER A 67 13.38 -13.34 -7.69
N ARG A 68 12.62 -14.39 -8.03
CA ARG A 68 12.87 -15.28 -9.17
C ARG A 68 12.33 -14.74 -10.50
N GLN A 69 11.45 -13.75 -10.50
CA GLN A 69 10.90 -13.21 -11.74
C GLN A 69 11.98 -12.45 -12.53
N PRO A 70 12.13 -12.74 -13.84
CA PRO A 70 13.09 -12.02 -14.67
C PRO A 70 12.62 -10.58 -14.92
N ASP A 71 13.57 -9.67 -15.14
CA ASP A 71 13.35 -8.30 -15.62
C ASP A 71 12.44 -7.42 -14.74
N ASN A 72 12.26 -7.73 -13.47
CA ASN A 72 11.49 -6.92 -12.53
C ASN A 72 12.33 -5.84 -11.81
N GLY A 73 13.59 -5.69 -12.20
CA GLY A 73 14.53 -4.73 -11.62
C GLY A 73 14.83 -4.95 -10.13
N LYS A 74 14.58 -6.17 -9.61
CA LYS A 74 14.62 -6.50 -8.18
C LYS A 74 13.77 -5.55 -7.33
N GLN A 75 12.64 -5.12 -7.91
CA GLN A 75 11.66 -4.26 -7.25
C GLN A 75 10.27 -4.89 -7.31
N LEU A 76 9.54 -4.81 -6.21
CA LEU A 76 8.17 -5.29 -6.10
C LEU A 76 7.25 -4.15 -5.65
N VAL A 77 6.27 -3.81 -6.47
CA VAL A 77 5.31 -2.75 -6.21
C VAL A 77 4.02 -3.33 -5.64
N ALA A 78 3.62 -2.85 -4.47
CA ALA A 78 2.36 -3.17 -3.83
C ALA A 78 1.55 -1.88 -3.62
N PRO A 79 0.43 -1.67 -4.35
CA PRO A 79 -0.42 -0.50 -4.15
C PRO A 79 -1.20 -0.53 -2.84
N CYS A 80 -1.44 -1.71 -2.27
CA CYS A 80 -2.12 -1.81 -0.98
C CYS A 80 -1.13 -1.58 0.17
N SER A 81 -1.43 -0.63 1.06
CA SER A 81 -0.55 -0.26 2.17
C SER A 81 -0.26 -1.40 3.16
N ALA A 82 -1.22 -2.29 3.42
CA ALA A 82 -0.99 -3.47 4.28
C ALA A 82 -0.10 -4.51 3.58
N CYS A 83 -0.28 -4.69 2.27
CA CYS A 83 0.57 -5.56 1.46
C CYS A 83 2.02 -5.06 1.45
N TYR A 84 2.20 -3.77 1.17
CA TYR A 84 3.50 -3.08 1.24
C TYR A 84 4.16 -3.27 2.61
N LEU A 85 3.46 -2.92 3.70
CA LEU A 85 3.98 -3.05 5.05
C LEU A 85 4.46 -4.48 5.33
N ASN A 86 3.63 -5.50 5.08
CA ASN A 86 3.97 -6.87 5.42
C ASN A 86 5.16 -7.39 4.62
N LEU A 87 5.18 -7.13 3.32
CA LEU A 87 6.28 -7.53 2.45
C LEU A 87 7.61 -6.88 2.91
N SER A 88 7.62 -5.56 3.11
CA SER A 88 8.82 -4.84 3.59
C SER A 88 9.22 -5.25 5.01
N LYS A 89 8.25 -5.48 5.90
CA LYS A 89 8.48 -5.89 7.29
C LYS A 89 9.15 -7.24 7.38
N VAL A 90 8.62 -8.23 6.66
CA VAL A 90 9.13 -9.60 6.71
C VAL A 90 10.52 -9.67 6.09
N ASP A 91 10.73 -8.98 4.97
CA ASP A 91 12.06 -8.84 4.38
C ASP A 91 13.07 -8.29 5.39
N GLN A 92 12.78 -7.13 5.99
CA GLN A 92 13.68 -6.48 6.94
C GLN A 92 13.92 -7.34 8.19
N TYR A 93 12.88 -7.98 8.75
CA TYR A 93 13.06 -8.85 9.91
C TYR A 93 13.88 -10.10 9.62
N MET A 94 13.80 -10.65 8.40
CA MET A 94 14.69 -11.74 8.00
C MET A 94 16.13 -11.25 7.78
N VAL A 95 16.34 -9.99 7.36
CA VAL A 95 17.68 -9.36 7.31
C VAL A 95 18.24 -9.21 8.73
N ASP A 96 17.42 -8.70 9.66
CA ASP A 96 17.86 -8.40 11.03
C ASP A 96 18.05 -9.67 11.88
N SER A 97 17.32 -10.75 11.57
CA SER A 97 17.35 -12.01 12.32
C SER A 97 17.65 -13.21 11.40
N PRO A 98 18.92 -13.65 11.34
CA PRO A 98 19.30 -14.86 10.61
C PRO A 98 18.59 -16.13 11.10
N GLU A 99 18.27 -16.20 12.40
CA GLU A 99 17.49 -17.31 12.96
C GLU A 99 16.08 -17.33 12.37
N LEU A 100 15.40 -16.18 12.33
CA LEU A 100 14.08 -16.08 11.71
C LEU A 100 14.16 -16.45 10.22
N ALA A 101 15.18 -15.94 9.51
CA ALA A 101 15.39 -16.26 8.11
C ALA A 101 15.54 -17.77 7.88
N ALA A 102 16.27 -18.47 8.75
CA ALA A 102 16.42 -19.92 8.69
C ALA A 102 15.10 -20.67 8.92
N GLN A 103 14.31 -20.27 9.93
CA GLN A 103 13.01 -20.88 10.22
C GLN A 103 12.00 -20.67 9.08
N VAL A 104 11.97 -19.46 8.51
CA VAL A 104 11.11 -19.14 7.37
C VAL A 104 11.55 -19.91 6.13
N ASN A 105 12.85 -19.96 5.81
CA ASN A 105 13.34 -20.71 4.66
C ASN A 105 13.15 -22.23 4.82
N ALA A 106 13.19 -22.77 6.03
CA ALA A 106 12.81 -24.16 6.27
C ALA A 106 11.35 -24.44 5.91
N SER A 107 10.46 -23.48 6.16
CA SER A 107 9.04 -23.56 5.75
C SER A 107 8.88 -23.43 4.24
N LEU A 108 9.61 -22.51 3.61
CA LEU A 108 9.60 -22.32 2.15
C LEU A 108 10.13 -23.53 1.39
N ALA A 109 11.11 -24.25 1.96
CA ALA A 109 11.70 -25.44 1.36
C ALA A 109 10.66 -26.55 1.11
N ALA A 110 9.62 -26.65 1.95
CA ALA A 110 8.51 -27.58 1.74
C ALA A 110 7.75 -27.33 0.43
N GLY A 111 7.78 -26.09 -0.09
CA GLY A 111 7.24 -25.70 -1.39
C GLY A 111 8.29 -25.55 -2.51
N GLY A 112 9.53 -26.00 -2.31
CA GLY A 112 10.62 -25.82 -3.28
C GLY A 112 11.08 -24.36 -3.44
N LEU A 113 10.79 -23.52 -2.44
CA LEU A 113 11.14 -22.11 -2.43
C LEU A 113 12.28 -21.82 -1.45
N ASN A 114 13.02 -20.76 -1.73
CA ASN A 114 14.01 -20.18 -0.82
C ASN A 114 14.06 -18.68 -1.12
N TYR A 115 14.19 -17.87 -0.08
CA TYR A 115 14.31 -16.42 -0.20
C TYR A 115 15.61 -15.93 0.45
N THR A 116 16.34 -15.08 -0.27
CA THR A 116 17.49 -14.36 0.26
C THR A 116 16.98 -13.01 0.80
N PRO A 117 17.05 -12.76 2.13
CA PRO A 117 16.61 -11.50 2.70
C PRO A 117 17.34 -10.30 2.09
N GLY A 118 16.60 -9.23 1.78
CA GLY A 118 17.11 -8.03 1.12
C GLY A 118 17.31 -8.15 -0.39
N ASP A 119 16.97 -9.29 -1.02
CA ASP A 119 17.15 -9.46 -2.47
C ASP A 119 16.15 -8.66 -3.31
N ILE A 120 15.00 -8.29 -2.74
CA ILE A 120 13.99 -7.48 -3.43
C ILE A 120 13.62 -6.22 -2.64
N ARG A 121 13.62 -5.08 -3.34
CA ARG A 121 13.14 -3.82 -2.78
C ARG A 121 11.62 -3.72 -2.97
N VAL A 122 10.89 -3.73 -1.87
CA VAL A 122 9.43 -3.61 -1.83
C VAL A 122 9.07 -2.13 -1.79
N ARG A 123 8.18 -1.69 -2.67
CA ARG A 123 7.79 -0.28 -2.82
C ARG A 123 6.29 -0.11 -2.86
N HIS A 124 5.84 1.00 -2.30
CA HIS A 124 4.45 1.42 -2.44
C HIS A 124 4.27 2.11 -3.81
N LEU A 125 3.07 2.02 -4.41
CA LEU A 125 2.79 2.66 -5.70
C LEU A 125 3.03 4.18 -5.67
N LEU A 126 2.64 4.84 -4.57
CA LEU A 126 2.89 6.28 -4.36
C LEU A 126 4.38 6.62 -4.45
N ASP A 127 5.23 5.80 -3.84
CA ASP A 127 6.68 6.00 -3.82
C ASP A 127 7.27 5.90 -5.24
N VAL A 128 6.84 4.91 -6.04
CA VAL A 128 7.26 4.80 -7.44
C VAL A 128 6.84 6.03 -8.27
N ILE A 129 5.61 6.52 -8.08
CA ILE A 129 5.13 7.71 -8.78
C ILE A 129 5.91 8.95 -8.34
N ALA A 130 6.13 9.13 -7.03
CA ALA A 130 6.80 10.30 -6.48
C ALA A 130 8.29 10.35 -6.83
N GLN A 131 9.02 9.24 -6.66
CA GLN A 131 10.48 9.22 -6.79
C GLN A 131 10.97 8.86 -8.20
N ASP A 132 10.36 7.88 -8.88
CA ASP A 132 10.92 7.36 -10.14
C ASP A 132 10.31 8.06 -11.36
N VAL A 133 8.98 8.27 -11.32
CA VAL A 133 8.28 9.03 -12.37
C VAL A 133 8.55 10.52 -12.18
N GLY A 134 8.32 11.02 -10.96
CA GLY A 134 8.45 12.43 -10.61
C GLY A 134 7.23 13.26 -11.00
N TYR A 135 6.96 14.29 -10.22
CA TYR A 135 5.77 15.15 -10.38
C TYR A 135 5.74 15.87 -11.73
N GLU A 136 6.90 16.24 -12.29
CA GLU A 136 6.99 16.91 -13.61
C GLU A 136 6.42 16.03 -14.73
N LYS A 137 6.82 14.76 -14.79
CA LYS A 137 6.29 13.81 -15.80
C LYS A 137 4.81 13.51 -15.57
N VAL A 138 4.37 13.48 -14.32
CA VAL A 138 2.93 13.36 -14.02
C VAL A 138 2.18 14.55 -14.59
N ALA A 139 2.70 15.77 -14.41
CA ALA A 139 2.09 17.00 -14.90
C ALA A 139 1.91 17.00 -16.43
N GLU A 140 2.91 16.50 -17.17
CA GLU A 140 2.86 16.39 -18.63
C GLU A 140 1.74 15.46 -19.15
N GLN A 141 1.31 14.48 -18.35
CA GLN A 141 0.28 13.52 -18.74
C GLN A 141 -1.15 13.99 -18.41
N ILE A 142 -1.32 15.12 -17.71
CA ILE A 142 -2.63 15.62 -17.29
C ILE A 142 -3.44 16.06 -18.51
N ARG A 143 -4.63 15.44 -18.66
CA ARG A 143 -5.61 15.83 -19.71
C ARG A 143 -6.76 16.64 -19.17
N ARG A 144 -7.16 16.37 -17.93
CA ARG A 144 -8.25 17.05 -17.22
C ARG A 144 -7.81 17.28 -15.78
N PRO A 145 -7.35 18.50 -15.46
CA PRO A 145 -6.99 18.85 -14.10
C PRO A 145 -8.19 18.72 -13.16
N LEU A 146 -7.94 18.39 -11.89
CA LEU A 146 -8.98 18.33 -10.85
C LEU A 146 -9.29 19.70 -10.25
N THR A 147 -9.23 20.75 -11.08
CA THR A 147 -9.42 22.14 -10.64
C THR A 147 -10.82 22.33 -10.07
N GLY A 148 -10.88 22.97 -8.90
CA GLY A 148 -12.12 23.19 -8.16
C GLY A 148 -12.49 22.07 -7.19
N LEU A 149 -11.71 20.98 -7.13
CA LEU A 149 -11.90 19.91 -6.16
C LEU A 149 -11.00 20.09 -4.94
N ARG A 150 -11.59 20.17 -3.74
CA ARG A 150 -10.90 20.19 -2.46
C ARG A 150 -10.67 18.76 -1.98
N VAL A 151 -9.40 18.35 -1.93
CA VAL A 151 -9.00 16.98 -1.63
C VAL A 151 -8.35 16.90 -0.25
N ALA A 152 -8.80 15.95 0.57
CA ALA A 152 -8.13 15.54 1.81
C ALA A 152 -7.22 14.32 1.54
N PRO A 153 -5.89 14.46 1.56
CA PRO A 153 -4.99 13.32 1.42
C PRO A 153 -4.98 12.48 2.70
N TYR A 154 -5.37 11.22 2.62
CA TYR A 154 -5.31 10.28 3.73
C TYR A 154 -4.36 9.10 3.45
N TYR A 155 -3.16 9.19 4.04
CA TYR A 155 -2.09 8.20 3.89
C TYR A 155 -2.39 6.92 4.69
N GLY A 156 -3.19 7.05 5.74
CA GLY A 156 -3.44 5.99 6.70
C GLY A 156 -2.22 5.71 7.57
N CYS A 157 -2.30 4.62 8.34
CA CYS A 157 -1.37 4.37 9.43
C CYS A 157 -0.04 3.70 9.03
N VAL A 158 0.00 2.98 7.91
CA VAL A 158 1.07 1.99 7.60
C VAL A 158 1.87 2.23 6.32
N VAL A 159 1.53 3.24 5.51
CA VAL A 159 2.37 3.58 4.33
C VAL A 159 3.67 4.22 4.79
N VAL A 160 3.57 5.16 5.72
CA VAL A 160 4.70 5.97 6.16
C VAL A 160 5.42 5.36 7.36
N ARG A 161 4.74 4.55 8.18
CA ARG A 161 5.32 3.87 9.36
C ARG A 161 5.46 2.36 9.15
N PRO A 162 6.54 1.72 9.62
CA PRO A 162 7.66 2.28 10.38
C PRO A 162 8.89 2.64 9.51
N GLY A 163 8.78 2.57 8.18
CA GLY A 163 9.88 2.92 7.27
C GLY A 163 10.97 1.85 7.09
N PHE A 164 10.61 0.56 7.07
CA PHE A 164 11.57 -0.57 7.10
C PHE A 164 12.72 -0.50 6.09
N GLN A 165 12.43 -0.37 4.80
CA GLN A 165 13.46 -0.35 3.75
C GLN A 165 13.91 1.06 3.40
N GLN A 166 12.96 1.99 3.35
CA GLN A 166 13.23 3.40 3.11
C GLN A 166 12.13 4.25 3.71
N GLN A 167 12.54 5.32 4.40
CA GLN A 167 11.63 6.38 4.82
C GLN A 167 11.53 7.42 3.69
N VAL A 168 10.37 7.48 3.04
CA VAL A 168 10.09 8.40 1.93
C VAL A 168 9.48 9.71 2.41
N ASP A 169 8.65 9.64 3.44
CA ASP A 169 7.93 10.76 4.01
C ASP A 169 8.15 10.82 5.54
N ASP A 170 7.83 11.98 6.13
CA ASP A 170 7.67 12.10 7.59
C ASP A 170 6.51 11.23 8.10
N TYR A 171 6.66 10.68 9.29
CA TYR A 171 5.67 9.75 9.87
C TYR A 171 4.38 10.43 10.32
N GLU A 172 4.45 11.72 10.68
CA GLU A 172 3.33 12.51 11.17
C GLU A 172 2.84 13.49 10.10
N TYR A 173 3.77 14.06 9.31
CA TYR A 173 3.49 15.09 8.31
C TYR A 173 3.96 14.70 6.89
N PRO A 174 3.48 13.59 6.32
CA PRO A 174 3.84 13.20 4.96
C PRO A 174 3.31 14.20 3.92
N THR A 175 4.03 14.32 2.79
CA THR A 175 3.71 15.31 1.74
C THR A 175 3.68 14.73 0.33
N SER A 176 4.13 13.49 0.11
CA SER A 176 4.23 12.94 -1.24
C SER A 176 2.88 12.83 -1.97
N MET A 177 1.81 12.44 -1.28
CA MET A 177 0.47 12.45 -1.86
C MET A 177 -0.10 13.87 -1.97
N ASP A 178 0.25 14.77 -1.06
CA ASP A 178 -0.18 16.18 -1.09
C ASP A 178 0.36 16.83 -2.37
N LEU A 179 1.66 16.66 -2.63
CA LEU A 179 2.31 17.14 -3.84
C LEU A 179 1.74 16.48 -5.10
N LEU A 180 1.44 15.18 -5.07
CA LEU A 180 0.81 14.50 -6.20
C LEU A 180 -0.58 15.07 -6.50
N MET A 181 -1.40 15.29 -5.48
CA MET A 181 -2.75 15.86 -5.61
C MET A 181 -2.70 17.33 -6.10
N GLN A 182 -1.76 18.13 -5.62
CA GLN A 182 -1.52 19.48 -6.13
C GLN A 182 -1.09 19.46 -7.59
N THR A 183 -0.19 18.55 -7.96
CA THR A 183 0.32 18.39 -9.33
C THR A 183 -0.82 18.11 -10.31
N ILE A 184 -1.79 17.25 -9.95
CA ILE A 184 -2.96 16.96 -10.79
C ILE A 184 -4.02 18.08 -10.81
N GLY A 185 -3.75 19.21 -10.14
CA GLY A 185 -4.58 20.42 -10.15
C GLY A 185 -5.66 20.47 -9.09
N ALA A 186 -5.65 19.57 -8.10
CA ALA A 186 -6.58 19.63 -6.98
C ALA A 186 -6.15 20.66 -5.93
N THR A 187 -7.11 21.20 -5.18
CA THR A 187 -6.84 22.01 -3.99
C THR A 187 -6.66 21.08 -2.80
N VAL A 188 -5.42 20.90 -2.34
CA VAL A 188 -5.16 20.07 -1.16
C VAL A 188 -5.51 20.84 0.11
N ILE A 189 -6.42 20.27 0.90
CA ILE A 189 -6.70 20.78 2.24
C ILE A 189 -5.65 20.26 3.23
N ASP A 190 -5.26 21.11 4.18
CA ASP A 190 -4.40 20.68 5.28
C ASP A 190 -5.23 19.82 6.24
N PHE A 191 -5.15 18.50 6.06
CA PHE A 191 -5.93 17.52 6.79
C PHE A 191 -5.12 16.98 7.99
N PRO A 192 -5.45 17.36 9.25
CA PRO A 192 -4.67 16.97 10.42
C PRO A 192 -4.66 15.46 10.67
N MET A 193 -5.70 14.76 10.22
CA MET A 193 -5.87 13.33 10.49
C MET A 193 -5.24 12.44 9.40
N LYS A 194 -4.35 12.98 8.55
CA LYS A 194 -3.81 12.32 7.35
C LYS A 194 -3.11 10.96 7.63
N THR A 195 -2.54 10.76 8.81
CA THR A 195 -1.83 9.53 9.23
C THR A 195 -2.55 8.73 10.33
N HIS A 196 -3.73 9.18 10.77
CA HIS A 196 -4.50 8.49 11.82
C HIS A 196 -5.02 7.14 11.34
N CYS A 197 -5.31 6.22 12.25
CA CYS A 197 -5.84 4.89 11.91
C CYS A 197 -7.32 4.95 11.49
N CYS A 198 -7.68 4.26 10.41
CA CYS A 198 -9.07 4.14 9.91
C CYS A 198 -9.91 3.11 10.68
N GLY A 199 -9.31 2.36 11.60
CA GLY A 199 -9.97 1.25 12.29
C GLY A 199 -10.24 0.03 11.41
N GLY A 200 -9.42 -0.21 10.37
CA GLY A 200 -9.55 -1.31 9.38
C GLY A 200 -10.17 -2.61 9.91
N HIS A 201 -9.42 -3.28 10.79
CA HIS A 201 -9.82 -4.55 11.40
C HIS A 201 -10.84 -4.41 12.53
N MET A 202 -11.03 -3.20 13.08
CA MET A 202 -11.91 -2.97 14.24
C MET A 202 -13.36 -3.25 13.92
N THR A 203 -13.79 -3.13 12.65
CA THR A 203 -15.15 -3.48 12.23
C THR A 203 -15.53 -4.93 12.54
N GLN A 204 -14.54 -5.83 12.62
CA GLN A 204 -14.74 -7.24 12.97
C GLN A 204 -14.64 -7.53 14.47
N ILE A 205 -13.96 -6.67 15.24
CA ILE A 205 -13.67 -6.89 16.67
C ILE A 205 -14.59 -6.04 17.56
N SER A 206 -14.69 -4.75 17.27
CA SER A 206 -15.53 -3.78 17.99
C SER A 206 -16.03 -2.72 17.01
N GLN A 207 -17.24 -2.94 16.53
CA GLN A 207 -17.90 -2.07 15.57
C GLN A 207 -18.07 -0.62 16.10
N GLU A 208 -18.34 -0.46 17.39
CA GLU A 208 -18.46 0.86 18.03
C GLU A 208 -17.16 1.66 17.92
N VAL A 209 -16.02 1.05 18.25
CA VAL A 209 -14.71 1.69 18.14
C VAL A 209 -14.37 2.01 16.68
N ALA A 210 -14.67 1.08 15.77
CA ALA A 210 -14.47 1.30 14.34
C ALA A 210 -15.24 2.52 13.84
N PHE A 211 -16.53 2.60 14.19
CA PHE A 211 -17.40 3.70 13.78
C PHE A 211 -17.00 5.03 14.40
N GLU A 212 -16.53 5.06 15.64
CA GLU A 212 -16.02 6.30 16.22
C GLU A 212 -14.74 6.79 15.51
N LEU A 213 -13.83 5.89 15.15
CA LEU A 213 -12.63 6.24 14.37
C LEU A 213 -12.99 6.78 12.99
N ILE A 214 -13.91 6.10 12.29
CA ILE A 214 -14.41 6.53 10.97
C ILE A 214 -15.12 7.89 11.08
N ARG A 215 -15.99 8.05 12.07
CA ARG A 215 -16.72 9.30 12.32
C ARG A 215 -15.77 10.47 12.53
N ARG A 216 -14.69 10.29 13.30
CA ARG A 216 -13.69 11.36 13.51
C ARG A 216 -13.03 11.79 12.20
N LEU A 217 -12.66 10.82 11.34
CA LEU A 217 -12.03 11.10 10.04
C LEU A 217 -12.98 11.85 9.11
N LEU A 218 -14.22 11.35 8.96
CA LEU A 218 -15.23 11.98 8.10
C LEU A 218 -15.67 13.35 8.63
N LYS A 219 -15.87 13.48 9.94
CA LYS A 219 -16.22 14.76 10.59
C LYS A 219 -15.12 15.78 10.37
N ASN A 220 -13.85 15.41 10.54
CA ASN A 220 -12.72 16.31 10.33
C ASN A 220 -12.60 16.70 8.84
N ALA A 221 -12.76 15.76 7.91
CA ALA A 221 -12.78 16.10 6.48
C ALA A 221 -13.93 17.07 6.13
N SER A 222 -15.11 16.86 6.72
CA SER A 222 -16.26 17.77 6.55
C SER A 222 -16.03 19.14 7.18
N ASP A 223 -15.40 19.22 8.36
CA ASP A 223 -15.12 20.48 9.06
C ASP A 223 -14.10 21.34 8.30
N TYR A 224 -13.21 20.69 7.54
CA TYR A 224 -12.25 21.32 6.64
C TYR A 224 -12.78 21.44 5.21
N GLU A 225 -14.09 21.20 5.01
CA GLU A 225 -14.82 21.33 3.74
C GLU A 225 -14.12 20.58 2.58
N ALA A 226 -13.65 19.35 2.83
CA ALA A 226 -13.15 18.49 1.78
C ALA A 226 -14.32 18.00 0.90
N ASP A 227 -14.17 18.05 -0.42
CA ASP A 227 -15.12 17.46 -1.35
C ASP A 227 -14.92 15.94 -1.43
N VAL A 228 -13.67 15.49 -1.34
CA VAL A 228 -13.29 14.07 -1.39
C VAL A 228 -12.10 13.77 -0.48
N ILE A 229 -12.02 12.52 -0.04
CA ILE A 229 -10.84 11.98 0.65
C ILE A 229 -10.16 11.00 -0.28
N VAL A 230 -8.85 11.17 -0.49
CA VAL A 230 -8.04 10.27 -1.32
C VAL A 230 -7.28 9.31 -0.42
N THR A 231 -7.41 8.01 -0.69
CA THR A 231 -6.82 6.94 0.13
C THR A 231 -5.81 6.12 -0.67
N LEU A 232 -4.73 5.69 -0.01
CA LEU A 232 -3.73 4.79 -0.58
C LEU A 232 -3.99 3.31 -0.28
N CYS A 233 -4.99 3.01 0.54
CA CYS A 233 -5.22 1.66 1.07
C CYS A 233 -6.64 1.20 0.76
N PRO A 234 -6.83 0.08 0.05
CA PRO A 234 -8.14 -0.52 -0.16
C PRO A 234 -8.94 -0.71 1.12
N MET A 235 -8.30 -1.15 2.21
CA MET A 235 -8.97 -1.34 3.50
C MET A 235 -9.46 -0.03 4.11
N CYS A 236 -8.72 1.07 3.93
CA CYS A 236 -9.18 2.38 4.40
C CYS A 236 -10.40 2.85 3.61
N GLN A 237 -10.38 2.66 2.29
CA GLN A 237 -11.49 2.98 1.42
C GLN A 237 -12.74 2.15 1.78
N LEU A 238 -12.59 0.84 1.95
CA LEU A 238 -13.68 -0.07 2.28
C LEU A 238 -14.36 0.29 3.61
N ASN A 239 -13.58 0.73 4.60
CA ASN A 239 -14.12 1.16 5.88
C ASN A 239 -15.04 2.37 5.80
N TRP A 240 -14.88 3.21 4.78
CA TRP A 240 -15.66 4.44 4.63
C TRP A 240 -16.77 4.31 3.60
N MET A 241 -16.73 3.26 2.78
CA MET A 241 -17.86 2.95 1.93
C MET A 241 -19.05 2.55 2.81
N PRO A 242 -20.25 3.06 2.52
CA PRO A 242 -21.44 2.56 3.18
C PRO A 242 -21.48 1.04 2.95
N THR A 243 -21.50 0.27 4.03
CA THR A 243 -21.97 -1.10 3.94
C THR A 243 -23.38 -0.99 3.38
N ARG A 244 -23.60 -1.44 2.14
CA ARG A 244 -24.95 -1.75 1.70
C ARG A 244 -25.44 -2.78 2.71
N THR A 245 -26.23 -2.33 3.69
CA THR A 245 -27.11 -3.20 4.44
C THR A 245 -27.88 -3.98 3.39
N MET A 246 -27.57 -5.28 3.28
CA MET A 246 -28.46 -6.23 2.61
C MET A 246 -29.79 -6.27 3.35
#